data_AF-A0A845GUM5-F1
#
_entry.id   AF-A0A845GUM5-F1
#
_cell.length_a   1.000
_cell.length_b   1.000
_cell.length_c   1.000
_cell.angle_alpha   90.00
_cell.angle_beta   90.00
_cell.angle_gamma   90.00
#
_symmetry.space_group_name_H-M   'P 1'
#
loop_
_entity.id
_entity.type
_entity.pdbx_description
1 polymer ?
#
loop_
_entity_poly.entity_id
_entity_poly.type
_entity_poly.pdbx_seq_one_letter_code
_entity_poly.pdbx_strand_id
1 'polypeptide(L)'
;MKLHCSLVSQLKCITATGVLALLAACGGNDSASTAAPANKLLASMMVAAAPPAPASIRMHFHRAAGDASQWGVYSWDGPVNPSAGWITGRFMMTQGDDFGGYVDIPVNTAKSAIWFLVTDGSGNKNCGSDQSANFTPDIASKGQEVWMLEGDCTVYSAPPTISYGNLNNASAHWLSAATLAWPGAPAGGSYKLYYAANGGLGSDAGGVTGADGSIALATG
;
A
#
# COMPACT_ATOMS: atom_id res chain seq x y z
N MET A 1 -27.15 29.78 43.51
CA MET A 1 -25.76 30.13 43.92
C MET A 1 -24.97 30.40 42.65
N LYS A 2 -24.22 31.50 42.63
CA LYS A 2 -24.00 32.41 41.48
C LYS A 2 -23.26 31.79 40.28
N LEU A 3 -23.82 32.03 39.08
CA LEU A 3 -23.05 32.21 37.84
C LEU A 3 -22.37 33.58 37.89
N HIS A 4 -21.14 33.69 37.39
CA HIS A 4 -20.58 34.96 36.92
C HIS A 4 -20.13 34.85 35.46
N CYS A 5 -20.63 35.81 34.70
CA CYS A 5 -20.40 36.14 33.32
C CYS A 5 -19.34 37.26 33.24
N SER A 6 -18.86 37.54 32.01
CA SER A 6 -18.36 38.86 31.54
C SER A 6 -16.94 39.27 31.98
N LEU A 7 -16.14 40.06 31.25
CA LEU A 7 -16.32 40.83 30.01
C LEU A 7 -14.93 41.30 29.48
N VAL A 8 -14.85 41.45 28.16
CA VAL A 8 -13.95 42.23 27.27
C VAL A 8 -13.15 43.39 27.90
N SER A 9 -11.90 43.62 27.45
CA SER A 9 -11.39 44.99 27.16
C SER A 9 -10.18 45.01 26.21
N GLN A 10 -10.24 45.95 25.28
CA GLN A 10 -9.32 46.29 24.19
C GLN A 10 -8.14 47.14 24.66
N LEU A 11 -7.00 47.12 23.95
CA LEU A 11 -6.27 48.37 23.64
C LEU A 11 -5.31 48.21 22.43
N LYS A 12 -5.42 49.15 21.50
CA LYS A 12 -4.58 49.37 20.32
C LYS A 12 -3.55 50.49 20.58
N CYS A 13 -2.57 50.56 19.67
CA CYS A 13 -1.65 51.65 19.32
C CYS A 13 -0.28 51.66 20.03
N ILE A 14 0.80 51.62 19.23
CA ILE A 14 1.73 52.74 18.99
C ILE A 14 2.56 52.45 17.71
N THR A 15 2.78 53.52 16.95
CA THR A 15 3.50 53.63 15.66
C THR A 15 4.95 54.11 15.82
N ALA A 16 5.69 54.01 14.70
CA ALA A 16 6.84 54.85 14.24
C ALA A 16 8.27 54.41 14.64
N THR A 17 9.38 54.69 13.94
CA THR A 17 9.80 55.01 12.55
C THR A 17 11.34 55.19 12.62
N GLY A 18 12.11 54.69 11.63
CA GLY A 18 13.51 55.10 11.32
C GLY A 18 14.62 54.63 12.29
N VAL A 19 15.85 54.29 11.90
CA VAL A 19 16.80 55.08 11.08
C VAL A 19 17.84 54.15 10.39
N LEU A 20 18.27 54.64 9.24
CA LEU A 20 19.23 54.16 8.24
C LEU A 20 20.70 54.22 8.72
N ALA A 21 21.52 53.22 8.36
CA ALA A 21 22.97 53.37 8.31
C ALA A 21 23.52 52.68 7.04
N LEU A 22 24.07 53.48 6.13
CA LEU A 22 24.85 53.04 4.97
C LEU A 22 26.28 52.73 5.40
N LEU A 23 26.81 51.56 5.00
CA LEU A 23 28.25 51.40 4.77
C LEU A 23 28.47 50.89 3.34
N ALA A 24 29.33 51.62 2.64
CA ALA A 24 29.79 51.35 1.30
C ALA A 24 30.75 50.14 1.26
N ALA A 25 30.61 49.30 0.24
CA ALA A 25 31.70 48.48 -0.26
C ALA A 25 31.64 48.50 -1.79
N CYS A 26 32.69 49.07 -2.38
CA CYS A 26 32.94 49.15 -3.81
C CYS A 26 33.70 47.90 -4.24
N GLY A 27 33.31 47.29 -5.37
CA GLY A 27 34.01 46.19 -6.00
C GLY A 27 33.33 45.78 -7.30
N GLY A 28 33.73 46.40 -8.42
CA GLY A 28 33.30 46.08 -9.78
C GLY A 28 33.77 44.68 -10.22
N ASN A 29 32.94 43.97 -11.01
CA ASN A 29 33.06 43.79 -12.47
C ASN A 29 34.32 42.96 -12.85
N ASP A 30 34.28 41.89 -13.64
CA ASP A 30 33.37 41.42 -14.67
C ASP A 30 33.63 39.93 -14.97
N SER A 31 32.67 39.31 -15.66
CA SER A 31 32.83 38.19 -16.60
C SER A 31 32.34 36.80 -16.17
N ALA A 32 31.39 36.34 -16.99
CA ALA A 32 31.18 34.97 -17.43
C ALA A 32 30.72 33.94 -16.38
N SER A 33 29.41 33.69 -16.36
CA SER A 33 28.83 32.46 -16.93
C SER A 33 27.41 32.31 -16.37
N THR A 34 26.42 32.44 -17.24
CA THR A 34 25.07 31.93 -16.98
C THR A 34 25.16 30.41 -16.90
N ALA A 35 25.51 29.88 -15.74
CA ALA A 35 25.30 28.49 -15.40
C ALA A 35 23.80 28.29 -15.22
N ALA A 36 23.16 27.70 -16.23
CA ALA A 36 21.85 27.08 -16.07
C ALA A 36 21.88 26.20 -14.80
N PRO A 37 20.82 26.21 -13.96
CA PRO A 37 20.77 25.27 -12.86
C PRO A 37 20.80 23.88 -13.47
N ALA A 38 21.84 23.11 -13.15
CA ALA A 38 21.86 21.70 -13.41
C ALA A 38 20.64 21.11 -12.70
N ASN A 39 19.58 20.83 -13.47
CA ASN A 39 18.52 19.92 -13.05
C ASN A 39 19.23 18.61 -12.72
N LYS A 40 19.58 18.44 -11.45
CA LYS A 40 19.84 17.14 -10.86
C LYS A 40 18.52 16.39 -11.00
N LEU A 41 18.37 15.73 -12.14
CA LEU A 41 17.49 14.58 -12.29
C LEU A 41 17.96 13.61 -11.21
N LEU A 42 17.27 13.65 -10.06
CA LEU A 42 17.25 12.58 -9.09
C LEU A 42 16.61 11.41 -9.83
N ALA A 43 17.44 10.68 -10.58
CA ALA A 43 17.11 9.33 -10.96
C ALA A 43 16.83 8.60 -9.64
N SER A 44 15.57 8.26 -9.39
CA SER A 44 15.23 7.30 -8.36
C SER A 44 16.00 6.04 -8.71
N MET A 45 17.06 5.77 -7.97
CA MET A 45 17.81 4.53 -8.11
C MET A 45 16.91 3.43 -7.58
N MET A 46 16.20 2.77 -8.50
CA MET A 46 15.49 1.52 -8.25
C MET A 46 16.49 0.52 -7.70
N VAL A 47 16.32 0.13 -6.44
CA VAL A 47 17.08 -0.98 -5.87
C VAL A 47 16.10 -2.13 -5.76
N ALA A 48 16.09 -2.99 -6.78
CA ALA A 48 15.48 -4.31 -6.65
C ALA A 48 16.08 -4.99 -5.42
N ALA A 49 15.23 -5.54 -4.56
CA ALA A 49 15.67 -6.22 -3.34
C ALA A 49 16.63 -7.36 -3.70
N ALA A 50 17.69 -7.55 -2.90
CA ALA A 50 18.59 -8.69 -3.07
C ALA A 50 17.79 -10.01 -3.00
N PRO A 51 18.15 -11.04 -3.77
CA PRO A 51 17.41 -12.31 -3.78
C PRO A 51 17.34 -12.93 -2.38
N PRO A 52 16.30 -13.74 -2.09
CA PRO A 52 16.19 -14.41 -0.79
C PRO A 52 17.37 -15.36 -0.56
N ALA A 53 17.67 -15.60 0.72
CA ALA A 53 18.69 -16.58 1.10
C ALA A 53 18.33 -18.00 0.61
N PRO A 54 19.34 -18.87 0.40
CA PRO A 54 19.11 -20.30 0.19
C PRO A 54 18.19 -20.89 1.26
N ALA A 55 17.36 -21.86 0.88
CA ALA A 55 16.36 -22.49 1.74
C ALA A 55 15.36 -21.51 2.36
N SER A 56 15.06 -20.39 1.69
CA SER A 56 14.02 -19.44 2.09
C SER A 56 13.07 -19.14 0.94
N ILE A 57 11.82 -18.81 1.27
CA ILE A 57 10.85 -18.26 0.32
C ILE A 57 10.55 -16.80 0.68
N ARG A 58 10.73 -15.88 -0.27
CA ARG A 58 10.24 -14.50 -0.17
C ARG A 58 8.79 -14.45 -0.58
N MET A 59 7.96 -13.90 0.28
CA MET A 59 6.54 -13.73 0.03
C MET A 59 6.21 -12.24 -0.07
N HIS A 60 5.97 -11.79 -1.29
CA HIS A 60 5.62 -10.41 -1.62
C HIS A 60 4.12 -10.20 -1.61
N PHE A 61 3.66 -9.08 -1.07
CA PHE A 61 2.25 -8.74 -0.97
C PHE A 61 2.01 -7.26 -1.27
N HIS A 62 1.18 -7.02 -2.27
CA HIS A 62 0.75 -5.68 -2.63
C HIS A 62 -0.57 -5.33 -1.96
N ARG A 63 -0.56 -4.24 -1.18
CA ARG A 63 -1.74 -3.61 -0.59
C ARG A 63 -1.99 -2.27 -1.27
N ALA A 64 -3.22 -2.01 -1.72
CA ALA A 64 -3.57 -0.72 -2.31
C ALA A 64 -3.38 0.44 -1.31
N ALA A 65 -3.56 0.17 -0.02
CA ALA A 65 -3.38 1.14 1.06
C ALA A 65 -1.91 1.31 1.51
N GLY A 66 -0.96 0.53 0.95
CA GLY A 66 0.46 0.60 1.34
C GLY A 66 0.74 0.14 2.78
N ASP A 67 -0.17 -0.61 3.40
CA ASP A 67 -0.16 -1.00 4.81
C ASP A 67 0.25 -2.47 5.04
N ALA A 68 1.00 -3.07 4.10
CA ALA A 68 1.40 -4.47 4.13
C ALA A 68 2.14 -4.88 5.42
N SER A 69 2.82 -3.95 6.10
CA SER A 69 3.49 -4.21 7.39
C SER A 69 2.53 -4.59 8.54
N GLN A 70 1.23 -4.32 8.40
CA GLN A 70 0.19 -4.76 9.35
C GLN A 70 -0.30 -6.19 9.07
N TRP A 71 0.11 -6.75 7.93
CA TRP A 71 -0.25 -8.07 7.45
C TRP A 71 0.92 -9.06 7.63
N GLY A 72 0.58 -10.34 7.66
CA GLY A 72 1.57 -11.40 7.73
C GLY A 72 1.06 -12.73 7.21
N VAL A 73 2.01 -13.62 6.92
CA VAL A 73 1.74 -14.99 6.49
C VAL A 73 1.51 -15.85 7.73
N TYR A 74 0.30 -16.37 7.88
CA TYR A 74 0.00 -17.47 8.80
C TYR A 74 0.20 -18.78 8.03
N SER A 75 1.17 -19.61 8.44
CA SER A 75 1.49 -20.86 7.72
C SER A 75 1.58 -22.04 8.67
N TRP A 76 0.93 -23.14 8.30
CA TRP A 76 0.87 -24.37 9.11
C TRP A 76 1.69 -25.53 8.52
N ASP A 77 2.18 -25.41 7.29
CA ASP A 77 3.10 -26.38 6.68
C ASP A 77 4.03 -25.68 5.68
N GLY A 78 5.27 -26.16 5.57
CA GLY A 78 6.31 -25.60 4.70
C GLY A 78 7.47 -24.92 5.45
N PRO A 79 7.24 -23.94 6.33
CA PRO A 79 8.32 -23.27 7.08
C PRO A 79 9.09 -24.24 7.98
N VAL A 80 10.34 -23.91 8.31
CA VAL A 80 11.10 -24.63 9.35
C VAL A 80 10.37 -24.58 10.69
N ASN A 81 9.81 -23.41 11.02
CA ASN A 81 9.02 -23.17 12.22
C ASN A 81 7.64 -22.63 11.81
N PRO A 82 6.63 -23.49 11.62
CA PRO A 82 5.27 -23.03 11.30
C PRO A 82 4.70 -22.09 12.38
N SER A 83 3.68 -21.32 12.00
CA SER A 83 2.97 -20.42 12.91
C SER A 83 2.37 -21.20 14.10
N ALA A 84 2.55 -20.66 15.31
CA ALA A 84 2.28 -21.38 16.56
C ALA A 84 0.80 -21.70 16.82
N GLY A 85 -0.13 -20.90 16.29
CA GLY A 85 -1.56 -21.10 16.43
C GLY A 85 -2.36 -19.96 15.80
N TRP A 86 -3.62 -20.18 15.45
CA TRP A 86 -4.43 -19.12 14.86
C TRP A 86 -4.67 -17.97 15.88
N ILE A 87 -4.27 -16.72 15.67
CA ILE A 87 -3.48 -16.16 14.55
C ILE A 87 -2.14 -15.52 14.99
N THR A 88 -1.48 -16.21 15.93
CA THR A 88 -0.17 -15.87 16.46
C THR A 88 0.95 -16.48 15.61
N GLY A 89 2.15 -15.89 15.68
CA GLY A 89 3.33 -16.39 14.96
C GLY A 89 3.25 -16.21 13.43
N ARG A 90 2.56 -15.17 12.96
CA ARG A 90 2.59 -14.77 11.56
C ARG A 90 3.98 -14.25 11.17
N PHE A 91 4.42 -14.58 9.96
CA PHE A 91 5.59 -13.98 9.35
C PHE A 91 5.20 -12.60 8.81
N MET A 92 5.60 -11.54 9.53
CA MET A 92 5.16 -10.18 9.25
C MET A 92 5.88 -9.58 8.05
N MET A 93 5.13 -8.92 7.15
CA MET A 93 5.65 -8.32 5.91
C MET A 93 6.24 -6.93 6.15
N THR A 94 7.25 -6.86 7.01
CA THR A 94 7.83 -5.59 7.47
C THR A 94 8.92 -5.01 6.56
N GLN A 95 9.41 -5.80 5.61
CA GLN A 95 10.32 -5.33 4.57
C GLN A 95 9.51 -4.78 3.39
N GLY A 96 10.14 -4.04 2.49
CA GLY A 96 9.46 -3.53 1.31
C GLY A 96 10.37 -3.28 0.12
N ASP A 97 9.80 -3.36 -1.07
CA ASP A 97 10.42 -3.06 -2.35
C ASP A 97 9.41 -2.36 -3.29
N ASP A 98 9.74 -2.23 -4.58
CA ASP A 98 8.89 -1.58 -5.58
C ASP A 98 7.54 -2.29 -5.80
N PHE A 99 7.42 -3.57 -5.42
CA PHE A 99 6.15 -4.30 -5.52
C PHE A 99 5.27 -4.06 -4.30
N GLY A 100 5.83 -4.05 -3.10
CA GLY A 100 5.04 -3.90 -1.88
C GLY A 100 5.78 -4.36 -0.63
N GLY A 101 5.02 -4.82 0.37
CA GLY A 101 5.61 -5.41 1.57
C GLY A 101 6.03 -6.86 1.33
N TYR A 102 7.12 -7.32 1.94
CA TYR A 102 7.55 -8.71 1.84
C TYR A 102 8.11 -9.26 3.14
N VAL A 103 8.20 -10.60 3.18
CA VAL A 103 8.86 -11.36 4.25
C VAL A 103 9.64 -12.54 3.68
N ASP A 104 10.84 -12.78 4.20
CA ASP A 104 11.62 -13.99 3.92
C ASP A 104 11.34 -15.04 4.98
N ILE A 105 10.89 -16.22 4.56
CA ILE A 105 10.51 -17.32 5.43
C ILE A 105 11.46 -18.50 5.21
N PRO A 106 12.25 -18.91 6.21
CA PRO A 106 13.04 -20.14 6.14
C PRO A 106 12.11 -21.35 5.97
N VAL A 107 12.39 -22.20 4.98
CA VAL A 107 11.54 -23.37 4.65
C VAL A 107 12.21 -24.68 5.00
N ASN A 108 11.39 -25.67 5.35
CA ASN A 108 11.81 -27.06 5.45
C ASN A 108 11.90 -27.66 4.04
N THR A 109 13.13 -27.82 3.54
CA THR A 109 13.39 -28.32 2.18
C THR A 109 13.01 -29.79 1.96
N ALA A 110 12.62 -30.53 3.00
CA ALA A 110 12.02 -31.85 2.86
C ALA A 110 10.52 -31.80 2.47
N LYS A 111 9.90 -30.63 2.52
CA LYS A 111 8.52 -30.40 2.07
C LYS A 111 8.51 -30.02 0.59
N SER A 112 7.37 -30.25 -0.07
CA SER A 112 7.19 -29.88 -1.48
C SER A 112 6.54 -28.51 -1.68
N ALA A 113 5.97 -27.92 -0.62
CA ALA A 113 5.22 -26.67 -0.69
C ALA A 113 5.09 -26.00 0.68
N ILE A 114 4.72 -24.73 0.65
CA ILE A 114 4.16 -23.98 1.78
C ILE A 114 2.64 -23.89 1.66
N TRP A 115 1.94 -24.02 2.78
CA TRP A 115 0.48 -23.84 2.91
C TRP A 115 0.20 -22.73 3.92
N PHE A 116 -0.62 -21.75 3.52
CA PHE A 116 -0.72 -20.50 4.26
C PHE A 116 -1.99 -19.69 3.98
N LEU A 117 -2.16 -18.65 4.80
CA LEU A 117 -3.10 -17.54 4.64
C LEU A 117 -2.35 -16.22 4.87
N VAL A 118 -2.57 -15.22 4.03
CA VAL A 118 -2.16 -13.84 4.33
C VAL A 118 -3.26 -13.17 5.15
N THR A 119 -2.90 -12.59 6.29
CA THR A 119 -3.87 -12.14 7.30
C THR A 119 -3.44 -10.90 8.06
N ASP A 120 -4.40 -10.07 8.44
CA ASP A 120 -4.19 -8.90 9.30
C ASP A 120 -4.15 -9.29 10.79
N GLY A 121 -3.92 -8.30 11.65
CA GLY A 121 -3.85 -8.49 13.11
C GLY A 121 -5.15 -8.92 13.79
N SER A 122 -6.29 -8.78 13.12
CA SER A 122 -7.61 -9.17 13.61
C SER A 122 -8.05 -10.54 13.10
N GLY A 123 -7.26 -11.18 12.24
CA GLY A 123 -7.57 -12.47 11.65
C GLY A 123 -8.41 -12.37 10.38
N ASN A 124 -8.59 -11.18 9.81
CA ASN A 124 -9.17 -11.06 8.49
C ASN A 124 -8.19 -11.64 7.46
N LYS A 125 -8.73 -12.46 6.56
CA LYS A 125 -7.96 -13.08 5.49
C LYS A 125 -7.88 -12.14 4.29
N ASN A 126 -6.76 -12.21 3.56
CA ASN A 126 -6.59 -11.50 2.30
C ASN A 126 -7.66 -11.93 1.28
N CYS A 127 -7.95 -13.23 1.23
CA CYS A 127 -8.94 -13.79 0.33
C CYS A 127 -9.64 -15.00 1.00
N GLY A 128 -10.68 -15.52 0.35
CA GLY A 128 -11.56 -16.56 0.93
C GLY A 128 -10.96 -17.98 0.98
N SER A 129 -9.90 -18.25 0.23
CA SER A 129 -9.32 -19.59 0.10
C SER A 129 -7.96 -19.70 0.78
N ASP A 130 -7.66 -20.90 1.28
CA ASP A 130 -6.31 -21.26 1.70
C ASP A 130 -5.39 -21.26 0.48
N GLN A 131 -4.16 -20.79 0.66
CA GLN A 131 -3.18 -20.61 -0.42
C GLN A 131 -2.00 -21.57 -0.26
N SER A 132 -1.33 -21.87 -1.37
CA SER A 132 -0.11 -22.66 -1.34
C SER A 132 0.86 -22.23 -2.44
N ALA A 133 2.15 -22.51 -2.21
CA ALA A 133 3.19 -22.36 -3.22
C ALA A 133 4.09 -23.59 -3.21
N ASN A 134 4.24 -24.24 -4.36
CA ASN A 134 5.18 -25.34 -4.53
C ASN A 134 6.61 -24.81 -4.47
N PHE A 135 7.48 -25.55 -3.80
CA PHE A 135 8.90 -25.25 -3.74
C PHE A 135 9.59 -25.66 -5.03
N THR A 136 10.43 -24.77 -5.57
CA THR A 136 11.27 -25.12 -6.72
C THR A 136 12.32 -26.17 -6.32
N PRO A 137 12.76 -27.03 -7.25
CA PRO A 137 13.77 -28.05 -6.95
C PRO A 137 15.09 -27.49 -6.42
N ASP A 138 15.42 -26.23 -6.71
CA ASP A 138 16.66 -25.56 -6.34
C ASP A 138 16.52 -24.59 -5.15
N ILE A 139 15.35 -24.53 -4.49
CA ILE A 139 15.10 -23.63 -3.36
C ILE A 139 16.16 -23.76 -2.26
N ALA A 140 16.66 -24.98 -2.02
CA ALA A 140 17.69 -25.24 -1.01
C ALA A 140 19.01 -24.49 -1.28
N SER A 141 19.29 -24.17 -2.55
CA SER A 141 20.52 -23.51 -2.98
C SER A 141 20.33 -22.05 -3.38
N LYS A 142 19.13 -21.65 -3.80
CA LYS A 142 18.86 -20.31 -4.36
C LYS A 142 17.79 -19.50 -3.63
N GLY A 143 16.96 -20.15 -2.82
CA GLY A 143 15.69 -19.57 -2.37
C GLY A 143 14.66 -19.49 -3.50
N GLN A 144 13.50 -18.91 -3.20
CA GLN A 144 12.38 -18.76 -4.13
C GLN A 144 11.60 -17.49 -3.78
N GLU A 145 10.94 -16.88 -4.76
CA GLU A 145 10.06 -15.74 -4.55
C GLU A 145 8.65 -16.04 -5.08
N VAL A 146 7.64 -15.48 -4.41
CA VAL A 146 6.24 -15.52 -4.84
C VAL A 146 5.54 -14.20 -4.53
N TRP A 147 4.50 -13.88 -5.30
CA TRP A 147 3.77 -12.61 -5.23
C TRP A 147 2.28 -12.84 -5.04
N MET A 148 1.66 -11.96 -4.27
CA MET A 148 0.22 -11.97 -3.99
C MET A 148 -0.32 -10.54 -4.07
N LEU A 149 -1.58 -10.42 -4.50
CA LEU A 149 -2.31 -9.16 -4.54
C LEU A 149 -3.42 -9.15 -3.50
N GLU A 150 -3.75 -7.96 -3.00
CA GLU A 150 -4.90 -7.74 -2.15
C GLU A 150 -6.19 -8.32 -2.77
N GLY A 151 -6.92 -9.15 -2.00
CA GLY A 151 -8.20 -9.70 -2.42
C GLY A 151 -8.11 -10.81 -3.46
N ASP A 152 -6.94 -11.08 -4.05
CA ASP A 152 -6.70 -12.16 -4.99
C ASP A 152 -6.15 -13.40 -4.26
N CYS A 153 -6.70 -14.58 -4.58
CA CYS A 153 -6.22 -15.85 -4.03
C CYS A 153 -5.06 -16.45 -4.83
N THR A 154 -4.73 -15.90 -6.00
CA THR A 154 -3.67 -16.41 -6.86
C THR A 154 -2.30 -16.13 -6.24
N VAL A 155 -1.45 -17.15 -6.23
CA VAL A 155 -0.03 -17.03 -5.86
C VAL A 155 0.80 -17.06 -7.13
N TYR A 156 1.44 -15.94 -7.45
CA TYR A 156 2.18 -15.78 -8.69
C TYR A 156 3.66 -16.14 -8.49
N SER A 157 4.26 -16.76 -9.50
CA SER A 157 5.70 -17.11 -9.53
C SER A 157 6.59 -16.01 -10.14
N ALA A 158 6.00 -14.89 -10.51
CA ALA A 158 6.65 -13.66 -10.99
C ALA A 158 5.77 -12.46 -10.60
N PRO A 159 6.30 -11.23 -10.52
CA PRO A 159 5.50 -10.06 -10.20
C PRO A 159 4.33 -9.89 -11.19
N PRO A 160 3.06 -9.98 -10.74
CA PRO A 160 1.92 -9.74 -11.61
C PRO A 160 1.74 -8.24 -11.87
N THR A 161 0.95 -7.90 -12.89
CA THR A 161 0.42 -6.54 -13.03
C THR A 161 -0.42 -6.21 -11.80
N ILE A 162 -0.14 -5.05 -11.19
CA ILE A 162 -0.88 -4.61 -10.01
C ILE A 162 -2.31 -4.25 -10.42
N SER A 163 -3.26 -4.91 -9.78
CA SER A 163 -4.69 -4.62 -9.87
C SER A 163 -5.17 -4.05 -8.54
N TYR A 164 -6.12 -3.12 -8.58
CA TYR A 164 -6.63 -2.42 -7.41
C TYR A 164 -8.08 -2.83 -7.15
N GLY A 165 -8.28 -3.62 -6.10
CA GLY A 165 -9.57 -4.20 -5.77
C GLY A 165 -9.86 -5.49 -6.53
N ASN A 166 -10.97 -6.15 -6.14
CA ASN A 166 -11.39 -7.41 -6.72
C ASN A 166 -12.87 -7.34 -7.13
N LEU A 167 -13.11 -7.28 -8.44
CA LEU A 167 -14.45 -7.27 -9.02
C LEU A 167 -15.20 -8.62 -8.83
N ASN A 168 -14.49 -9.71 -8.57
CA ASN A 168 -15.10 -11.02 -8.29
C ASN A 168 -15.66 -11.15 -6.88
N ASN A 169 -15.32 -10.24 -5.94
CA ASN A 169 -15.86 -10.27 -4.59
C ASN A 169 -17.38 -9.99 -4.59
N ALA A 170 -17.86 -9.16 -5.52
CA ALA A 170 -19.28 -8.86 -5.73
C ALA A 170 -20.08 -8.55 -4.43
N SER A 171 -19.46 -7.82 -3.49
CA SER A 171 -20.03 -7.56 -2.17
C SER A 171 -21.02 -6.39 -2.11
N ALA A 172 -21.23 -5.68 -3.21
CA ALA A 172 -22.22 -4.62 -3.32
C ALA A 172 -23.54 -5.17 -3.87
N HIS A 173 -24.66 -4.76 -3.27
CA HIS A 173 -26.01 -5.19 -3.61
C HIS A 173 -26.86 -4.00 -4.05
N TRP A 174 -27.44 -4.08 -5.25
CA TRP A 174 -28.39 -3.09 -5.73
C TRP A 174 -29.77 -3.40 -5.14
N LEU A 175 -30.24 -2.56 -4.21
CA LEU A 175 -31.51 -2.78 -3.49
C LEU A 175 -32.70 -2.12 -4.18
N SER A 176 -32.50 -0.95 -4.76
CA SER A 176 -33.51 -0.18 -5.49
C SER A 176 -32.86 0.72 -6.53
N ALA A 177 -33.62 1.30 -7.46
CA ALA A 177 -33.08 2.21 -8.48
C ALA A 177 -32.15 3.32 -7.95
N ALA A 178 -32.32 3.75 -6.69
CA ALA A 178 -31.50 4.77 -6.04
C ALA A 178 -30.75 4.28 -4.79
N THR A 179 -30.68 2.97 -4.54
CA THR A 179 -30.09 2.43 -3.31
C THR A 179 -29.18 1.25 -3.59
N LEU A 180 -27.91 1.40 -3.22
CA LEU A 180 -26.92 0.33 -3.20
C LEU A 180 -26.47 0.13 -1.76
N ALA A 181 -26.45 -1.12 -1.30
CA ALA A 181 -25.87 -1.50 -0.03
C ALA A 181 -24.52 -2.17 -0.29
N TRP A 182 -23.48 -1.72 0.39
CA TRP A 182 -22.14 -2.33 0.32
C TRP A 182 -21.66 -2.68 1.73
N PRO A 183 -22.03 -3.85 2.26
CA PRO A 183 -21.57 -4.31 3.56
C PRO A 183 -20.04 -4.29 3.66
N GLY A 184 -19.51 -3.69 4.73
CA GLY A 184 -18.07 -3.59 4.97
C GLY A 184 -17.37 -2.43 4.25
N ALA A 185 -18.07 -1.63 3.43
CA ALA A 185 -17.50 -0.42 2.87
C ALA A 185 -17.14 0.59 3.98
N PRO A 186 -15.95 1.22 3.95
CA PRO A 186 -15.54 2.21 4.95
C PRO A 186 -16.53 3.39 5.09
N ALA A 187 -16.84 3.83 6.31
CA ALA A 187 -17.77 4.96 6.49
C ALA A 187 -17.24 6.31 5.95
N GLY A 188 -15.92 6.48 5.84
CA GLY A 188 -15.26 7.76 5.51
C GLY A 188 -14.80 7.92 4.05
N GLY A 189 -15.41 7.20 3.10
CA GLY A 189 -14.98 7.17 1.70
C GLY A 189 -15.82 8.03 0.75
N SER A 190 -15.25 8.34 -0.43
CA SER A 190 -16.03 8.77 -1.60
C SER A 190 -16.25 7.57 -2.51
N TYR A 191 -17.49 7.37 -2.95
CA TYR A 191 -17.89 6.18 -3.67
C TYR A 191 -18.40 6.50 -5.06
N LYS A 192 -18.06 5.64 -6.03
CA LYS A 192 -18.57 5.70 -7.39
C LYS A 192 -19.00 4.32 -7.84
N LEU A 193 -20.15 4.24 -8.52
CA LEU A 193 -20.59 3.06 -9.25
C LEU A 193 -20.17 3.21 -10.71
N TYR A 194 -19.20 2.43 -11.15
CA TYR A 194 -18.75 2.39 -12.54
C TYR A 194 -19.59 1.41 -13.36
N TYR A 195 -19.76 1.68 -14.66
CA TYR A 195 -20.49 0.79 -15.57
C TYR A 195 -19.82 0.70 -16.93
N ALA A 196 -20.00 -0.43 -17.60
CA ALA A 196 -19.58 -0.69 -18.98
C ALA A 196 -20.62 -1.59 -19.65
N ALA A 197 -21.29 -1.09 -20.70
CA ALA A 197 -22.40 -1.75 -21.37
C ALA A 197 -21.98 -3.07 -22.04
N ASN A 198 -20.72 -3.17 -22.46
CA ASN A 198 -20.15 -4.36 -23.10
C ASN A 198 -19.24 -5.17 -22.17
N GLY A 199 -19.25 -4.89 -20.86
CA GLY A 199 -18.30 -5.45 -19.91
C GLY A 199 -16.88 -4.92 -20.10
N GLY A 200 -15.90 -5.61 -19.51
CA GLY A 200 -14.48 -5.24 -19.60
C GLY A 200 -13.99 -4.25 -18.54
N LEU A 201 -14.76 -4.06 -17.46
CA LEU A 201 -14.27 -3.32 -16.29
C LEU A 201 -13.03 -4.01 -15.71
N GLY A 202 -12.01 -3.21 -15.44
CA GLY A 202 -10.78 -3.63 -14.79
C GLY A 202 -10.29 -2.55 -13.84
N SER A 203 -9.05 -2.72 -13.38
CA SER A 203 -8.37 -1.72 -12.55
C SER A 203 -6.87 -1.74 -12.77
N ASP A 204 -6.25 -0.57 -12.66
CA ASP A 204 -4.81 -0.37 -12.64
C ASP A 204 -4.44 0.72 -11.62
N ALA A 205 -3.16 1.13 -11.58
CA ALA A 205 -2.67 2.18 -10.68
C ALA A 205 -3.35 3.55 -10.87
N GLY A 206 -3.99 3.80 -12.02
CA GLY A 206 -4.78 4.99 -12.29
C GLY A 206 -6.25 4.88 -11.84
N GLY A 207 -6.70 3.71 -11.40
CA GLY A 207 -8.06 3.46 -10.92
C GLY A 207 -8.83 2.47 -11.79
N VAL A 208 -10.16 2.67 -11.92
CA VAL A 208 -11.03 1.78 -12.71
C VAL A 208 -10.81 2.01 -14.21
N THR A 209 -10.60 0.93 -14.95
CA THR A 209 -10.40 0.92 -16.40
C THR A 209 -11.59 0.29 -17.12
N GLY A 210 -11.73 0.57 -18.43
CA GLY A 210 -12.77 -0.02 -19.27
C GLY A 210 -14.21 0.46 -18.98
N ALA A 211 -14.38 1.50 -18.16
CA ALA A 211 -15.69 2.05 -17.86
C ALA A 211 -16.19 2.99 -18.96
N ASP A 212 -17.47 2.86 -19.32
CA ASP A 212 -18.18 3.83 -20.16
C ASP A 212 -18.55 5.10 -19.36
N GLY A 213 -18.71 4.95 -18.05
CA GLY A 213 -19.03 6.05 -17.15
C GLY A 213 -19.07 5.64 -15.68
N SER A 214 -19.42 6.60 -14.83
CA SER A 214 -19.63 6.36 -13.41
C SER A 214 -20.72 7.25 -12.82
N ILE A 215 -21.31 6.80 -11.72
CA ILE A 215 -22.29 7.53 -10.92
C ILE A 215 -21.67 7.77 -9.54
N ALA A 216 -21.64 9.03 -9.08
CA ALA A 216 -21.23 9.34 -7.72
C ALA A 216 -22.29 8.84 -6.73
N LEU A 217 -21.87 8.10 -5.72
CA LEU A 217 -22.73 7.61 -4.66
C LEU A 217 -22.62 8.52 -3.44
N ALA A 218 -23.76 8.85 -2.84
CA ALA A 218 -23.81 9.49 -1.53
C ALA A 218 -23.96 8.43 -0.45
N THR A 219 -23.19 8.54 0.63
CA THR A 219 -23.38 7.73 1.84
C THR A 219 -24.57 8.26 2.61
N GLY A 220 -25.56 7.40 2.85
CA GLY A 220 -26.75 7.71 3.66
C GLY A 220 -26.57 7.41 5.14
#